data_AF-A0A953R2H6-F1
#
_entry.id   AF-A0A953R2H6-F1
#
_cell.length_a   1.000
_cell.length_b   1.000
_cell.length_c   1.000
_cell.angle_alpha   90.00
_cell.angle_beta   90.00
_cell.angle_gamma   90.00
#
_symmetry.space_group_name_H-M   'P 1'
#
loop_
_entity.id
_entity.type
_entity.pdbx_description
1 polymer ?
#
loop_
_entity_poly.entity_id
_entity_poly.type
_entity_poly.pdbx_seq_one_letter_code
_entity_poly.pdbx_strand_id
1 'polypeptide(L)'
;MAPGNNFGIGFTGTSSNNVVEDNTIVGNSNGIFLQATAVTNIFRRNLVMGNPPIQVAVTDPASSGFDIRNLSPAGANTFQANVCLTSVNAPCPADTAPSLTASPNPISVTANTNFGVTTISWMAPGAEAVQVRVNSPDGGLLASGGDRGSAPTGLWVADGTTFYLQDVSNGKPLTAENTLATVVVRLQRK
;
A
#
# COMPACT_ATOMS: atom_id res chain seq x y z
N MET A 1 9.04 -29.52 14.58
CA MET A 1 8.17 -29.14 13.44
C MET A 1 8.80 -27.96 12.73
N ALA A 2 8.90 -27.97 11.40
CA ALA A 2 9.45 -26.83 10.68
C ALA A 2 8.53 -25.61 10.89
N PRO A 3 9.05 -24.45 11.32
CA PRO A 3 8.26 -23.29 11.71
C PRO A 3 7.39 -22.64 10.60
N GLY A 4 7.41 -23.19 9.37
CA GLY A 4 6.64 -22.72 8.22
C GLY A 4 5.31 -23.44 7.96
N ASN A 5 4.96 -24.48 8.72
CA ASN A 5 3.80 -25.34 8.40
C ASN A 5 2.54 -25.07 9.22
N ASN A 6 2.53 -24.02 10.05
CA ASN A 6 1.38 -23.69 10.87
C ASN A 6 0.96 -22.24 10.61
N PHE A 7 -0.12 -22.09 9.85
CA PHE A 7 -0.61 -20.82 9.35
C PHE A 7 -2.13 -20.83 9.18
N GLY A 8 -2.75 -19.64 9.19
CA GLY A 8 -4.15 -19.50 8.78
C GLY A 8 -4.30 -19.60 7.26
N ILE A 9 -3.54 -18.79 6.53
CA ILE A 9 -3.47 -18.81 5.05
C ILE A 9 -2.03 -19.01 4.61
N GLY A 10 -1.82 -19.96 3.69
CA GLY A 10 -0.50 -20.32 3.19
C GLY A 10 -0.42 -20.27 1.66
N PHE A 11 0.51 -19.45 1.16
CA PHE A 11 0.91 -19.38 -0.23
C PHE A 11 2.16 -20.22 -0.39
N THR A 12 1.96 -21.50 -0.72
CA THR A 12 3.01 -22.50 -0.88
C THR A 12 3.27 -22.79 -2.36
N GLY A 13 4.47 -23.25 -2.69
CA GLY A 13 4.90 -23.45 -4.08
C GLY A 13 4.89 -22.13 -4.87
N THR A 14 4.55 -22.21 -6.16
CA THR A 14 4.59 -21.08 -7.12
C THR A 14 3.28 -20.29 -7.17
N SER A 15 2.69 -20.02 -6.01
CA SER A 15 1.40 -19.29 -5.92
C SER A 15 1.53 -17.88 -6.50
N SER A 16 0.70 -17.55 -7.49
CA SER A 16 0.73 -16.23 -8.14
C SER A 16 -0.63 -15.72 -8.63
N ASN A 17 -0.72 -14.39 -8.79
CA ASN A 17 -1.91 -13.69 -9.28
C ASN A 17 -3.19 -13.89 -8.44
N ASN A 18 -3.06 -14.02 -7.12
CA ASN A 18 -4.21 -14.11 -6.23
C ASN A 18 -4.44 -12.80 -5.46
N VAL A 19 -5.68 -12.61 -5.00
CA VAL A 19 -6.07 -11.50 -4.13
C VAL A 19 -6.66 -12.07 -2.84
N VAL A 20 -6.14 -11.61 -1.70
CA VAL A 20 -6.67 -11.87 -0.36
C VAL A 20 -7.04 -10.53 0.25
N GLU A 21 -8.34 -10.27 0.39
CA GLU A 21 -8.81 -8.97 0.84
C GLU A 21 -9.95 -9.02 1.85
N ASP A 22 -9.95 -8.03 2.75
CA ASP A 22 -11.03 -7.79 3.73
C ASP A 22 -11.34 -9.00 4.64
N ASN A 23 -10.33 -9.79 4.98
CA ASN A 23 -10.48 -10.96 5.86
C ASN A 23 -10.02 -10.70 7.29
N THR A 24 -10.58 -11.46 8.23
CA THR A 24 -9.96 -11.69 9.54
C THR A 24 -9.25 -13.04 9.50
N ILE A 25 -7.93 -13.04 9.62
CA ILE A 25 -7.08 -14.21 9.43
C ILE A 25 -6.40 -14.53 10.76
N VAL A 26 -6.72 -15.70 11.29
CA VAL A 26 -6.09 -16.25 12.50
C VAL A 26 -5.30 -17.49 12.12
N GLY A 27 -4.10 -17.62 12.65
CA GLY A 27 -3.38 -18.89 12.62
C GLY A 27 -2.68 -19.15 13.93
N ASN A 28 -2.16 -20.38 14.09
CA ASN A 28 -1.24 -20.66 15.16
C ASN A 28 0.08 -19.97 14.81
N SER A 29 1.15 -20.63 14.35
CA SER A 29 2.45 -19.94 14.27
C SER A 29 2.48 -18.71 13.35
N ASN A 30 1.66 -18.65 12.29
CA ASN A 30 1.55 -17.45 11.45
C ASN A 30 0.10 -17.16 11.09
N GLY A 31 -0.29 -15.91 10.90
CA GLY A 31 -1.59 -15.61 10.29
C GLY A 31 -1.55 -15.94 8.79
N ILE A 32 -0.67 -15.25 8.07
CA ILE A 32 -0.37 -15.47 6.66
C ILE A 32 1.08 -15.93 6.49
N PHE A 33 1.31 -16.92 5.63
CA PHE A 33 2.64 -17.43 5.28
C PHE A 33 2.84 -17.43 3.76
N LEU A 34 3.94 -16.85 3.28
CA LEU A 34 4.36 -16.88 1.87
C LEU A 34 5.71 -17.56 1.76
N GLN A 35 5.80 -18.58 0.91
CA GLN A 35 7.09 -19.15 0.51
C GLN A 35 7.84 -18.24 -0.45
N ALA A 36 9.16 -18.46 -0.58
CA ALA A 36 10.04 -17.65 -1.42
C ALA A 36 9.58 -17.53 -2.88
N THR A 37 8.86 -18.55 -3.37
CA THR A 37 8.35 -18.66 -4.74
C THR A 37 6.96 -18.07 -4.95
N ALA A 38 6.28 -17.59 -3.90
CA ALA A 38 5.01 -16.89 -4.05
C ALA A 38 5.24 -15.47 -4.58
N VAL A 39 4.65 -15.11 -5.70
CA VAL A 39 4.87 -13.81 -6.37
C VAL A 39 3.56 -13.26 -6.93
N THR A 40 3.49 -11.96 -7.21
CA THR A 40 2.36 -11.25 -7.80
C THR A 40 1.01 -11.47 -7.09
N ASN A 41 1.03 -11.71 -5.78
CA ASN A 41 -0.18 -11.78 -4.97
C ASN A 41 -0.45 -10.45 -4.27
N ILE A 42 -1.73 -10.13 -4.05
CA ILE A 42 -2.17 -8.91 -3.38
C ILE A 42 -2.86 -9.28 -2.06
N PHE A 43 -2.36 -8.76 -0.96
CA PHE A 43 -2.94 -8.91 0.37
C PHE A 43 -3.35 -7.52 0.85
N ARG A 44 -4.66 -7.25 0.97
CA ARG A 44 -5.11 -5.90 1.31
C ARG A 44 -6.25 -5.84 2.32
N ARG A 45 -6.19 -4.88 3.24
CA ARG A 45 -7.24 -4.63 4.26
C ARG A 45 -7.60 -5.86 5.10
N ASN A 46 -6.65 -6.77 5.32
CA ASN A 46 -6.87 -7.91 6.21
C ASN A 46 -6.49 -7.57 7.65
N LEU A 47 -7.24 -8.08 8.60
CA LEU A 47 -6.88 -8.14 10.01
C LEU A 47 -6.21 -9.49 10.27
N VAL A 48 -4.94 -9.51 10.65
CA VAL A 48 -4.12 -10.73 10.69
C VAL A 48 -3.52 -10.96 12.08
N MET A 49 -3.63 -12.19 12.57
CA MET A 49 -3.20 -12.63 13.90
C MET A 49 -2.46 -13.97 13.84
N GLY A 50 -1.22 -14.01 14.31
CA GLY A 50 -0.48 -15.24 14.62
C GLY A 50 -0.46 -15.55 16.12
N ASN A 51 -0.65 -16.81 16.49
CA ASN A 51 -0.58 -17.38 17.84
C ASN A 51 0.61 -18.39 18.02
N PRO A 52 1.55 -18.19 18.94
CA PRO A 52 1.37 -17.49 20.21
C PRO A 52 1.35 -15.99 19.99
N PRO A 53 0.49 -15.22 20.70
CA PRO A 53 0.64 -13.78 20.71
C PRO A 53 2.10 -13.51 21.06
N ILE A 54 2.80 -12.74 20.24
CA ILE A 54 4.23 -12.50 20.44
C ILE A 54 4.48 -11.79 21.80
N GLN A 55 3.43 -11.40 22.53
CA GLN A 55 3.47 -11.08 23.97
C GLN A 55 4.01 -12.21 24.88
N VAL A 56 4.07 -13.47 24.44
CA VAL A 56 4.74 -14.57 25.18
C VAL A 56 6.21 -14.75 24.76
N ALA A 57 6.69 -14.06 23.71
CA ALA A 57 8.06 -14.18 23.20
C ALA A 57 9.12 -13.61 24.15
N VAL A 58 8.71 -12.87 25.20
CA VAL A 58 9.62 -12.43 26.27
C VAL A 58 10.04 -13.62 27.16
N THR A 59 9.20 -14.65 27.26
CA THR A 59 9.47 -15.87 28.05
C THR A 59 9.89 -17.07 27.20
N ASP A 60 9.64 -17.06 25.89
CA ASP A 60 10.10 -18.08 24.94
C ASP A 60 10.64 -17.45 23.63
N PRO A 61 11.92 -17.01 23.63
CA PRO A 61 12.55 -16.36 22.47
C PRO A 61 12.78 -17.31 21.27
N ALA A 62 12.47 -18.61 21.38
CA ALA A 62 12.48 -19.54 20.26
C ALA A 62 11.20 -19.48 19.40
N SER A 63 10.17 -18.72 19.83
CA SER A 63 8.96 -18.51 19.05
C SER A 63 9.24 -17.73 17.77
N SER A 64 9.07 -18.37 16.63
CA SER A 64 9.35 -17.82 15.30
C SER A 64 8.09 -17.33 14.56
N GLY A 65 7.01 -17.07 15.29
CA GLY A 65 5.70 -16.76 14.71
C GLY A 65 5.54 -15.29 14.32
N PHE A 66 4.89 -15.04 13.18
CA PHE A 66 4.63 -13.70 12.65
C PHE A 66 3.18 -13.58 12.18
N ASP A 67 2.57 -12.40 12.30
CA ASP A 67 1.23 -12.18 11.74
C ASP A 67 1.22 -12.41 10.23
N ILE A 68 2.20 -11.84 9.52
CA ILE A 68 2.47 -12.15 8.12
C ILE A 68 3.96 -12.47 7.98
N ARG A 69 4.25 -13.70 7.56
CA ARG A 69 5.61 -14.15 7.25
C ARG A 69 5.81 -14.20 5.74
N ASN A 70 6.52 -13.22 5.21
CA ASN A 70 6.87 -13.16 3.79
C ASN A 70 8.32 -13.60 3.55
N LEU A 71 8.51 -14.79 2.96
CA LEU A 71 9.84 -15.26 2.55
C LEU A 71 10.15 -14.96 1.08
N SER A 72 9.20 -14.39 0.34
CA SER A 72 9.38 -13.98 -1.06
C SER A 72 10.32 -12.77 -1.15
N PRO A 73 10.96 -12.56 -2.32
CA PRO A 73 11.75 -11.35 -2.55
C PRO A 73 10.97 -10.06 -2.24
N ALA A 74 11.68 -9.01 -1.83
CA ALA A 74 11.06 -7.70 -1.59
C ALA A 74 10.32 -7.22 -2.85
N GLY A 75 9.09 -6.72 -2.68
CA GLY A 75 8.24 -6.29 -3.80
C GLY A 75 7.63 -7.42 -4.63
N ALA A 76 7.94 -8.69 -4.35
CA ALA A 76 7.34 -9.81 -5.07
C ALA A 76 5.83 -9.93 -4.85
N ASN A 77 5.31 -9.44 -3.71
CA ASN A 77 3.89 -9.41 -3.40
C ASN A 77 3.52 -8.02 -2.88
N THR A 78 2.26 -7.63 -3.07
CA THR A 78 1.74 -6.34 -2.60
C THR A 78 0.98 -6.55 -1.30
N PHE A 79 1.42 -5.86 -0.26
CA PHE A 79 0.65 -5.69 0.97
C PHE A 79 0.04 -4.29 0.92
N GLN A 80 -1.23 -4.14 1.30
CA GLN A 80 -1.90 -2.83 1.32
C GLN A 80 -2.83 -2.71 2.52
N ALA A 81 -2.54 -1.80 3.46
CA ALA A 81 -3.44 -1.48 4.57
C ALA A 81 -3.89 -2.71 5.39
N ASN A 82 -3.02 -3.72 5.56
CA ASN A 82 -3.30 -4.82 6.49
C ASN A 82 -3.03 -4.39 7.94
N VAL A 83 -3.80 -4.92 8.87
CA VAL A 83 -3.64 -4.72 10.32
C VAL A 83 -3.08 -5.99 10.92
N CYS A 84 -1.84 -5.95 11.38
CA CYS A 84 -1.20 -7.05 12.12
C CYS A 84 -1.40 -6.79 13.63
N LEU A 85 -2.11 -7.68 14.33
CA LEU A 85 -2.61 -7.42 15.68
C LEU A 85 -1.69 -7.92 16.81
N THR A 86 -0.88 -8.95 16.55
CA THR A 86 -0.11 -9.67 17.57
C THR A 86 1.39 -9.47 17.44
N SER A 87 1.90 -8.79 16.41
CA SER A 87 3.33 -8.58 16.19
C SER A 87 3.93 -7.40 16.97
N VAL A 88 4.07 -7.48 18.29
CA VAL A 88 5.05 -6.64 18.99
C VAL A 88 6.48 -7.07 18.57
N ASN A 89 7.16 -6.26 17.75
CA ASN A 89 8.52 -6.43 17.17
C ASN A 89 8.66 -6.99 15.76
N ALA A 90 7.60 -7.41 15.07
CA ALA A 90 7.67 -7.64 13.62
C ALA A 90 6.77 -6.66 12.89
N PRO A 91 7.30 -5.81 11.99
CA PRO A 91 6.45 -4.96 11.19
C PRO A 91 5.56 -5.85 10.33
N CYS A 92 4.26 -5.57 10.32
CA CYS A 92 3.39 -6.00 9.23
C CYS A 92 4.14 -5.67 7.93
N PRO A 93 4.32 -6.59 6.97
CA PRO A 93 5.01 -6.30 5.73
C PRO A 93 4.47 -4.99 5.18
N ALA A 94 5.35 -3.99 5.18
CA ALA A 94 4.96 -2.65 4.79
C ALA A 94 4.48 -2.72 3.36
N ASP A 95 3.47 -1.92 3.05
CA ASP A 95 3.02 -1.76 1.67
C ASP A 95 4.25 -1.44 0.84
N THR A 96 4.63 -2.34 -0.08
CA THR A 96 5.83 -2.17 -0.93
C THR A 96 5.47 -1.55 -2.26
N ALA A 97 4.17 -1.45 -2.56
CA ALA A 97 3.70 -0.80 -3.77
C ALA A 97 3.42 0.68 -3.48
N PRO A 98 3.93 1.60 -4.31
CA PRO A 98 3.51 2.99 -4.24
C PRO A 98 2.02 3.13 -4.55
N SER A 99 1.37 4.10 -3.91
CA SER A 99 -0.03 4.41 -4.10
C SER A 99 -0.29 5.91 -4.07
N LEU A 100 -1.31 6.34 -4.81
CA LEU A 100 -1.79 7.70 -4.87
C LEU A 100 -3.32 7.66 -4.82
N THR A 101 -3.92 8.43 -3.92
CA THR A 101 -5.37 8.42 -3.69
C THR A 101 -5.90 9.85 -3.60
N ALA A 102 -7.20 10.01 -3.86
CA ALA A 102 -7.89 11.28 -3.78
C ALA A 102 -9.17 11.12 -2.93
N SER A 103 -9.39 12.02 -1.98
CA SER A 103 -10.61 12.03 -1.16
C SER A 103 -11.11 13.48 -0.96
N PRO A 104 -12.35 13.80 -1.36
CA PRO A 104 -13.32 12.91 -2.03
C PRO A 104 -12.97 12.62 -3.50
N ASN A 105 -13.27 11.39 -3.95
CA ASN A 105 -13.27 11.01 -5.38
C ASN A 105 -14.38 9.97 -5.63
N PRO A 106 -15.49 10.30 -6.32
CA PRO A 106 -15.73 11.57 -7.01
C PRO A 106 -16.01 12.76 -6.08
N ILE A 107 -15.67 13.97 -6.50
CA ILE A 107 -15.97 15.23 -5.79
C ILE A 107 -17.42 15.62 -6.08
N SER A 108 -18.22 15.83 -5.03
CA SER A 108 -19.57 16.37 -5.18
C SER A 108 -19.53 17.87 -5.53
N VAL A 109 -20.09 18.25 -6.67
CA VAL A 109 -20.20 19.65 -7.11
C VAL A 109 -21.65 20.04 -7.40
N THR A 110 -21.95 21.33 -7.26
CA THR A 110 -23.23 21.90 -7.70
C THR A 110 -23.32 21.89 -9.23
N ALA A 111 -24.52 21.76 -9.80
CA ALA A 111 -24.73 21.58 -11.23
C ALA A 111 -24.12 22.68 -12.14
N ASN A 112 -23.87 23.87 -11.59
CA ASN A 112 -23.28 25.02 -12.28
C ASN A 112 -21.76 25.16 -12.07
N THR A 113 -21.09 24.20 -11.45
CA THR A 113 -19.64 24.25 -11.18
C THR A 113 -18.89 23.16 -11.93
N ASN A 114 -17.78 23.54 -12.56
CA ASN A 114 -16.92 22.63 -13.34
C ASN A 114 -15.62 22.24 -12.61
N PHE A 115 -15.43 22.74 -11.39
CA PHE A 115 -14.24 22.51 -10.58
C PHE A 115 -14.60 22.01 -9.18
N GLY A 116 -13.76 21.13 -8.65
CA GLY A 116 -13.86 20.61 -7.31
C GLY A 116 -12.60 20.84 -6.49
N VAL A 117 -12.67 20.44 -5.22
CA VAL A 117 -11.54 20.36 -4.29
C VAL A 117 -11.45 18.92 -3.78
N THR A 118 -10.25 18.36 -3.73
CA THR A 118 -9.96 17.06 -3.10
C THR A 118 -8.66 17.14 -2.32
N THR A 119 -8.43 16.18 -1.44
CA THR A 119 -7.11 15.92 -0.84
C THR A 119 -6.46 14.76 -1.57
N ILE A 120 -5.21 14.95 -1.99
CA ILE A 120 -4.37 13.90 -2.54
C ILE A 120 -3.48 13.33 -1.43
N SER A 121 -3.47 12.01 -1.27
CA SER A 121 -2.62 11.31 -0.31
C SER A 121 -1.76 10.29 -1.03
N TRP A 122 -0.48 10.22 -0.67
CA TRP A 122 0.50 9.34 -1.29
C TRP A 122 1.27 8.50 -0.29
N MET A 123 1.75 7.37 -0.80
CA MET A 123 2.71 6.50 -0.17
C MET A 123 3.63 5.96 -1.27
N ALA A 124 4.93 6.08 -1.11
CA ALA A 124 5.96 5.74 -2.09
C ALA A 124 7.11 5.00 -1.38
N PRO A 125 6.87 3.77 -0.94
CA PRO A 125 7.87 2.96 -0.23
C PRO A 125 9.11 2.81 -1.12
N GLY A 126 10.28 3.17 -0.61
CA GLY A 126 11.55 3.10 -1.34
C GLY A 126 11.91 4.34 -2.15
N ALA A 127 11.05 5.37 -2.20
CA ALA A 127 11.41 6.70 -2.69
C ALA A 127 11.78 7.59 -1.50
N GLU A 128 12.94 8.25 -1.58
CA GLU A 128 13.38 9.22 -0.57
C GLU A 128 12.73 10.59 -0.78
N ALA A 129 12.42 10.93 -2.03
CA ALA A 129 11.78 12.17 -2.42
C ALA A 129 10.78 11.94 -3.54
N VAL A 130 9.59 12.53 -3.40
CA VAL A 130 8.52 12.44 -4.39
C VAL A 130 7.91 13.79 -4.73
N GLN A 131 7.26 13.82 -5.89
CA GLN A 131 6.44 14.95 -6.32
C GLN A 131 5.08 14.46 -6.82
N VAL A 132 4.04 15.19 -6.47
CA VAL A 132 2.71 15.02 -7.05
C VAL A 132 2.54 16.03 -8.18
N ARG A 133 2.36 15.52 -9.39
CA ARG A 133 2.33 16.27 -10.65
C ARG A 133 0.94 16.18 -11.29
N VAL A 134 0.54 17.23 -12.00
CA VAL A 134 -0.82 17.38 -12.54
C VAL A 134 -0.82 17.14 -14.05
N ASN A 135 -1.69 16.25 -14.51
CA ASN A 135 -1.99 15.86 -15.90
C ASN A 135 -0.86 15.24 -16.73
N SER A 136 0.40 15.30 -16.29
CA SER A 136 1.52 14.56 -16.86
C SER A 136 2.62 14.33 -15.82
N PRO A 137 3.58 13.39 -16.06
CA PRO A 137 4.74 13.18 -15.18
C PRO A 137 5.56 14.46 -14.93
N ASP A 138 5.72 15.30 -15.93
CA ASP A 138 6.44 16.58 -15.91
C ASP A 138 5.54 17.81 -15.70
N GLY A 139 4.26 17.59 -15.42
CA GLY A 139 3.25 18.64 -15.35
C GLY A 139 3.41 19.57 -14.15
N GLY A 140 2.39 20.41 -13.94
CA GLY A 140 2.36 21.36 -12.82
C GLY A 140 2.58 20.65 -11.48
N LEU A 141 3.41 21.23 -10.61
CA LEU A 141 3.66 20.69 -9.28
C LEU A 141 2.46 21.01 -8.36
N LEU A 142 1.84 19.99 -7.79
CA LEU A 142 0.91 20.17 -6.67
C LEU A 142 1.67 20.23 -5.35
N ALA A 143 2.51 19.22 -5.08
CA ALA A 143 3.19 19.05 -3.81
C ALA A 143 4.48 18.24 -3.97
N SER A 144 5.41 18.43 -3.04
CA SER A 144 6.63 17.62 -2.89
C SER A 144 6.77 17.15 -1.45
N GLY A 145 7.35 15.98 -1.24
CA GLY A 145 7.56 15.43 0.10
C GLY A 145 8.43 14.18 0.10
N GLY A 146 8.48 13.50 1.25
CA GLY A 146 9.10 12.19 1.38
C GLY A 146 8.20 11.05 0.91
N ASP A 147 8.54 9.84 1.34
CA ASP A 147 7.83 8.60 1.00
C ASP A 147 6.34 8.58 1.39
N ARG A 148 5.87 9.47 2.27
CA ARG A 148 4.46 9.61 2.65
C ARG A 148 4.05 11.07 2.79
N GLY A 149 2.79 11.35 2.50
CA GLY A 149 2.21 12.66 2.76
C GLY A 149 0.83 12.86 2.15
N SER A 150 0.31 14.06 2.32
CA SER A 150 -0.96 14.50 1.75
C SER A 150 -0.94 15.98 1.44
N ALA A 151 -1.65 16.39 0.39
CA ALA A 151 -1.81 17.79 0.02
C ALA A 151 -3.24 18.06 -0.47
N PRO A 152 -3.92 19.11 0.04
CA PRO A 152 -5.18 19.55 -0.54
C PRO A 152 -4.96 20.21 -1.90
N THR A 153 -5.91 20.06 -2.81
CA THR A 153 -5.97 20.86 -4.04
C THR A 153 -6.63 22.20 -3.77
N GLY A 154 -6.55 23.12 -4.74
CA GLY A 154 -7.43 24.28 -4.80
C GLY A 154 -8.72 23.97 -5.57
N LEU A 155 -9.58 24.98 -5.71
CA LEU A 155 -10.81 24.92 -6.51
C LEU A 155 -10.49 25.08 -8.01
N TRP A 156 -9.79 24.11 -8.56
CA TRP A 156 -9.39 24.08 -9.98
C TRP A 156 -9.41 22.66 -10.57
N VAL A 157 -9.72 21.63 -9.75
CA VAL A 157 -9.74 20.24 -10.21
C VAL A 157 -10.96 20.04 -11.11
N ALA A 158 -10.73 19.89 -12.41
CA ALA A 158 -11.77 19.56 -13.38
C ALA A 158 -12.01 18.04 -13.43
N ASP A 159 -13.15 17.62 -13.99
CA ASP A 159 -13.42 16.20 -14.22
C ASP A 159 -12.36 15.58 -15.13
N GLY A 160 -11.80 14.44 -14.72
CA GLY A 160 -10.74 13.74 -15.45
C GLY A 160 -9.32 14.25 -15.17
N THR A 161 -9.14 15.25 -14.29
CA THR A 161 -7.81 15.66 -13.82
C THR A 161 -7.05 14.45 -13.27
N THR A 162 -5.85 14.20 -13.80
CA THR A 162 -5.04 13.04 -13.40
C THR A 162 -3.83 13.52 -12.62
N PHE A 163 -3.57 12.92 -11.47
CA PHE A 163 -2.37 13.18 -10.68
C PHE A 163 -1.37 12.05 -10.87
N TYR A 164 -0.09 12.40 -10.90
CA TYR A 164 1.05 11.51 -11.10
C TYR A 164 1.97 11.63 -9.89
N LEU A 165 2.29 10.50 -9.25
CA LEU A 165 3.29 10.42 -8.20
C LEU A 165 4.64 10.09 -8.84
N GLN A 166 5.54 11.07 -8.87
CA GLN A 166 6.88 10.94 -9.42
C GLN A 166 7.88 10.60 -8.33
N ASP A 167 8.74 9.62 -8.59
CA ASP A 167 9.98 9.44 -7.86
C ASP A 167 11.03 10.44 -8.38
N VAL A 168 11.50 11.32 -7.50
CA VAL A 168 12.58 12.28 -7.79
C VAL A 168 13.81 12.03 -6.93
N SER A 169 13.87 10.87 -6.26
CA SER A 169 15.02 10.45 -5.46
C SER A 169 16.28 10.47 -6.31
N ASN A 170 17.38 10.99 -5.77
CA ASN A 170 18.66 11.12 -6.48
C ASN A 170 18.59 11.91 -7.79
N GLY A 171 17.60 12.80 -7.95
CA GLY A 171 17.47 13.66 -9.13
C GLY A 171 16.95 12.92 -10.37
N LYS A 172 16.19 11.83 -10.19
CA LYS A 172 15.51 11.13 -11.29
C LYS A 172 14.66 12.11 -12.13
N PRO A 173 14.66 11.96 -13.48
CA PRO A 173 13.90 12.83 -14.36
C PRO A 173 12.39 12.56 -14.27
N LEU A 174 11.58 13.58 -14.56
CA LEU A 174 10.11 13.51 -14.55
C LEU A 174 9.59 12.82 -15.82
N THR A 175 9.60 11.48 -15.83
CA THR A 175 9.20 10.67 -16.97
C THR A 175 8.22 9.57 -16.58
N ALA A 176 7.61 8.92 -17.56
CA ALA A 176 6.67 7.82 -17.32
C ALA A 176 7.35 6.66 -16.54
N GLU A 177 8.63 6.42 -16.79
CA GLU A 177 9.43 5.36 -16.14
C GLU A 177 9.61 5.60 -14.64
N ASN A 178 9.62 6.85 -14.20
CA ASN A 178 9.72 7.23 -12.77
C ASN A 178 8.36 7.56 -12.16
N THR A 179 7.26 7.28 -12.87
CA THR A 179 5.90 7.41 -12.34
C THR A 179 5.58 6.20 -11.49
N LEU A 180 5.44 6.42 -10.19
CA LEU A 180 5.15 5.40 -9.20
C LEU A 180 3.66 5.01 -9.16
N ALA A 181 2.77 5.99 -9.25
CA ALA A 181 1.33 5.77 -9.22
C ALA A 181 0.58 6.93 -9.89
N THR A 182 -0.66 6.69 -10.30
CA THR A 182 -1.56 7.74 -10.80
C THR A 182 -2.94 7.65 -10.17
N VAL A 183 -3.66 8.77 -10.10
CA VAL A 183 -5.08 8.80 -9.72
C VAL A 183 -5.84 9.77 -10.60
N VAL A 184 -6.97 9.32 -11.15
CA VAL A 184 -7.90 10.17 -11.90
C VAL A 184 -9.00 10.65 -10.96
N VAL A 185 -9.19 11.97 -10.88
CA VAL A 185 -10.25 12.58 -10.09
C VAL A 185 -11.48 12.81 -10.95
N ARG A 186 -12.64 12.42 -10.44
CA ARG A 186 -13.94 12.60 -11.10
C ARG A 186 -14.80 13.62 -10.36
N LEU A 187 -15.64 14.34 -11.09
CA LEU A 187 -16.69 15.17 -10.52
C LEU A 187 -18.04 14.43 -10.60
N GLN A 188 -18.82 14.53 -9.53
CA GLN A 188 -20.19 14.05 -9.48
C GLN A 188 -21.12 15.23 -9.25
N ARG A 189 -22.05 15.45 -10.19
CA ARG A 189 -23.09 16.47 -10.04
C ARG A 189 -24.19 15.96 -9.12
N LYS A 190 -24.62 16.82 -8.21
CA LYS A 190 -25.86 16.64 -7.44
C LYS A 190 -27.06 17.10 -8.24
#